data_AF-G4F1S8-F1
#
_entry.id   AF-G4F1S8-F1
#
_cell.length_a   1.000
_cell.length_b   1.000
_cell.length_c   1.000
_cell.angle_alpha   90.00
_cell.angle_beta   90.00
_cell.angle_gamma   90.00
#
_symmetry.space_group_name_H-M   'P 1'
#
loop_
_entity.id
_entity.type
_entity.pdbx_description
1 polymer ?
#
loop_
_entity_poly.entity_id
_entity_poly.type
_entity_poly.pdbx_seq_one_letter_code
_entity_poly.pdbx_strand_id
1 'polypeptide(L)' 'MEKPVHHFSELFEQLGLASDADSIERFIKRNAPLPESMPLADAPCWNEGQAAFLKEAVDEDADWAEVVDHLDASMHKPH' A
#
# COMPACT_ATOMS: atom_id res chain seq x y z
N MET A 1 -14.04 19.86 -4.17
CA MET A 1 -14.26 18.76 -3.21
C MET A 1 -12.89 18.40 -2.66
N GLU A 2 -12.74 18.39 -1.35
CA GLU A 2 -11.48 18.01 -0.69
C GLU A 2 -11.45 16.47 -0.67
N LYS A 3 -10.47 15.84 -1.34
CA LYS A 3 -10.25 14.41 -1.20
C LYS A 3 -9.77 14.16 0.24
N PRO A 4 -10.32 13.17 0.97
CA PRO A 4 -9.79 12.81 2.27
C PRO A 4 -8.31 12.44 2.13
N VAL A 5 -7.44 13.10 2.90
CA VAL A 5 -6.01 12.75 2.96
C VAL A 5 -5.90 11.51 3.82
N HIS A 6 -5.77 10.35 3.19
CA HIS A 6 -5.58 9.08 3.89
C HIS A 6 -4.11 8.85 4.20
N HIS A 7 -3.84 8.44 5.43
CA HIS A 7 -2.49 8.10 5.87
C HIS A 7 -2.22 6.60 5.72
N PHE A 8 -0.95 6.20 5.65
CA PHE A 8 -0.56 4.79 5.63
C PHE A 8 -1.10 4.00 6.82
N SER A 9 -1.25 4.63 7.98
CA SER A 9 -1.88 4.01 9.15
C SER A 9 -3.28 3.50 8.83
N GLU A 10 -4.13 4.32 8.21
CA GLU A 10 -5.51 3.95 7.90
C GLU A 10 -5.57 2.84 6.85
N LEU A 11 -4.69 2.89 5.84
CA LEU A 11 -4.57 1.84 4.82
C LEU A 11 -4.18 0.51 5.47
N PHE A 12 -3.20 0.53 6.37
CA PHE A 12 -2.75 -0.68 7.07
C PHE A 12 -3.83 -1.21 8.02
N GLU A 13 -4.63 -0.35 8.66
CA GLU A 13 -5.78 -0.77 9.45
C GLU A 13 -6.82 -1.50 8.59
N GLN A 14 -7.14 -0.98 7.39
CA GLN A 14 -8.06 -1.65 6.45
C GLN A 14 -7.51 -3.01 5.97
N LEU A 15 -6.21 -3.10 5.76
CA LEU A 15 -5.53 -4.35 5.39
C LEU A 15 -5.39 -5.32 6.57
N GLY A 16 -5.74 -4.91 7.80
CA GLY A 16 -5.60 -5.72 9.02
C GLY A 16 -4.14 -5.89 9.46
N LEU A 17 -3.28 -4.93 9.13
CA LEU A 17 -1.88 -4.86 9.52
C LEU A 17 -1.66 -3.85 10.66
N ALA A 18 -0.48 -3.90 11.27
CA ALA A 18 -0.09 -2.92 12.28
C ALA A 18 0.08 -1.53 11.64
N SER A 19 -0.65 -0.55 12.17
CA SER A 19 -0.77 0.81 11.63
C SER A 19 0.16 1.84 12.28
N ASP A 20 1.01 1.42 13.22
CA ASP A 20 2.04 2.26 13.81
C ASP A 20 3.15 2.59 12.81
N ALA A 21 3.70 3.80 12.88
CA ALA A 21 4.74 4.29 11.95
C ALA A 21 5.96 3.36 11.89
N ASP A 22 6.44 2.86 13.03
CA ASP A 22 7.54 1.90 13.12
C ASP A 22 7.25 0.60 12.36
N SER A 23 6.02 0.08 12.48
CA SER A 23 5.60 -1.17 11.85
C SER A 23 5.48 -1.02 10.34
N ILE A 24 4.93 0.10 9.88
CA ILE A 24 4.80 0.45 8.46
C ILE A 24 6.18 0.59 7.82
N GLU A 25 7.08 1.35 8.44
CA GLU A 25 8.42 1.56 7.89
C GLU A 25 9.19 0.24 7.77
N ARG A 26 9.10 -0.61 8.81
CA ARG A 26 9.70 -1.95 8.77
C ARG A 26 9.07 -2.85 7.73
N PHE A 27 7.76 -2.76 7.52
CA PHE A 27 7.06 -3.53 6.49
C PHE A 27 7.57 -3.13 5.10
N ILE A 28 7.64 -1.83 4.82
CA ILE A 28 8.14 -1.33 3.54
C ILE A 28 9.59 -1.79 3.34
N LYS A 29 10.48 -1.53 4.31
CA LYS A 29 11.90 -1.95 4.24
C LYS A 29 12.11 -3.46 4.05
N ARG A 30 11.20 -4.28 4.57
CA ARG A 30 11.29 -5.74 4.48
C ARG A 30 10.84 -6.28 3.12
N ASN A 31 9.89 -5.61 2.47
CA ASN A 31 9.27 -6.08 1.23
C ASN A 31 9.76 -5.30 0.00
N ALA A 32 10.36 -4.13 0.19
CA ALA A 32 11.03 -3.35 -0.84
C ALA A 32 12.48 -3.83 -1.09
N PRO A 33 13.04 -3.61 -2.29
CA PRO A 33 12.34 -3.10 -3.47
C PRO A 33 11.54 -4.20 -4.17
N LEU A 34 10.31 -3.88 -4.57
CA LEU A 34 9.55 -4.71 -5.50
C LEU A 34 10.13 -4.57 -6.92
N PRO A 35 10.06 -5.63 -7.76
CA PRO A 35 10.41 -5.52 -9.18
C PRO A 35 9.53 -4.49 -9.88
N GLU A 36 10.09 -3.62 -10.74
CA GLU A 36 9.32 -2.58 -11.45
C GLU A 36 8.13 -3.09 -12.29
N SER A 37 8.14 -4.39 -12.66
CA SER A 37 7.04 -5.02 -13.41
C SER A 37 5.99 -5.68 -12.52
N MET A 38 6.14 -5.63 -11.19
CA MET A 38 5.25 -6.27 -10.22
C MET A 38 4.33 -5.22 -9.60
N PRO A 39 3.01 -5.24 -9.89
CA PRO A 39 2.06 -4.38 -9.22
C PRO A 39 2.09 -4.57 -7.70
N LEU A 40 1.90 -3.50 -6.91
CA LEU A 40 1.83 -3.59 -5.46
C LEU A 40 0.90 -4.72 -5.00
N ALA A 41 -0.28 -4.84 -5.60
CA ALA A 41 -1.28 -5.82 -5.22
C ALA A 41 -0.92 -7.27 -5.56
N ASP A 42 0.06 -7.51 -6.43
CA ASP A 42 0.59 -8.84 -6.74
C ASP A 42 1.83 -9.18 -5.90
N ALA A 43 2.27 -8.28 -5.00
CA ALA A 43 3.39 -8.55 -4.13
C ALA A 43 3.09 -9.72 -3.18
N PRO A 44 4.07 -10.62 -2.93
CA PRO A 44 3.87 -11.83 -2.14
C PRO A 44 3.67 -11.57 -0.65
N CYS A 45 3.79 -10.32 -0.19
CA CYS A 45 3.54 -9.92 1.19
C CYS A 45 2.04 -9.82 1.52
N TRP A 46 1.16 -9.82 0.52
CA TRP A 46 -0.27 -9.72 0.69
C TRP A 46 -0.95 -11.09 0.65
N ASN A 47 -2.02 -11.23 1.43
CA ASN A 47 -2.98 -12.33 1.24
C ASN A 47 -4.00 -11.99 0.13
N GLU A 48 -4.82 -12.98 -0.25
CA GLU A 48 -5.80 -12.82 -1.33
C GLU A 48 -6.77 -11.64 -1.12
N GLY A 49 -7.24 -11.42 0.11
CA GLY A 49 -8.15 -10.31 0.43
C GLY A 49 -7.47 -8.94 0.40
N GLN A 50 -6.24 -8.85 0.91
CA GLN A 50 -5.43 -7.64 0.86
C GLN A 50 -5.09 -7.27 -0.58
N ALA A 51 -4.69 -8.25 -1.38
CA ALA A 51 -4.41 -8.07 -2.80
C ALA A 51 -5.66 -7.61 -3.57
N ALA A 52 -6.82 -8.20 -3.30
CA ALA A 52 -8.09 -7.77 -3.91
C ALA A 52 -8.40 -6.31 -3.59
N PHE A 53 -8.34 -5.93 -2.30
CA PHE A 53 -8.55 -4.56 -1.87
C PHE A 53 -7.57 -3.59 -2.54
N LEU A 54 -6.28 -3.93 -2.59
CA LEU A 54 -5.27 -3.09 -3.24
C LEU A 54 -5.53 -2.94 -4.74
N LYS A 55 -6.02 -4.00 -5.43
CA LYS A 55 -6.40 -3.91 -6.84
C LYS A 55 -7.55 -2.94 -7.06
N GLU A 56 -8.56 -2.97 -6.19
CA GLU A 56 -9.68 -2.04 -6.24
C GLU A 56 -9.25 -0.61 -5.86
N ALA A 57 -8.34 -0.48 -4.91
CA ALA A 57 -7.85 0.80 -4.40
C ALA A 57 -6.90 1.52 -5.36
N VAL A 58 -6.25 0.83 -6.31
CA VAL A 58 -5.41 1.46 -7.36
C VAL A 58 -6.25 2.19 -8.42
N ASP A 59 -7.55 1.92 -8.49
CA ASP A 59 -8.45 2.62 -9.42
C ASP A 59 -8.48 4.13 -9.11
N GLU A 60 -8.31 4.99 -10.13
CA GLU A 60 -8.15 6.45 -9.94
C GLU A 60 -9.37 7.14 -9.30
N ASP A 61 -10.54 6.50 -9.34
CA ASP A 61 -11.78 6.95 -8.70
C ASP A 61 -11.98 6.38 -7.28
N ALA A 62 -11.10 5.49 -6.81
CA ALA A 62 -11.18 4.92 -5.47
C ALA A 62 -10.73 5.92 -4.39
N ASP A 63 -11.39 5.88 -3.23
CA ASP A 63 -11.02 6.71 -2.07
C ASP A 63 -9.57 6.49 -1.61
N TRP A 64 -9.01 5.31 -1.89
CA TRP A 64 -7.67 4.90 -1.45
C TRP A 64 -6.56 5.10 -2.49
N ALA A 65 -6.88 5.61 -3.69
CA ALA A 65 -5.95 5.70 -4.81
C ALA A 65 -4.66 6.44 -4.48
N GLU A 66 -4.76 7.60 -3.84
CA GLU A 66 -3.60 8.45 -3.54
C GLU A 66 -2.63 7.78 -2.54
N VAL A 67 -3.16 7.17 -1.48
CA VAL A 67 -2.33 6.53 -0.45
C VAL A 67 -1.75 5.21 -0.93
N VAL A 68 -2.47 4.47 -1.78
CA VAL A 68 -1.97 3.23 -2.40
C VAL A 68 -0.90 3.51 -3.44
N ASP A 69 -1.04 4.56 -4.26
CA ASP A 69 0.01 5.04 -5.17
C ASP A 69 1.28 5.42 -4.39
N HIS A 70 1.13 6.13 -3.27
CA HIS A 70 2.27 6.48 -2.42
C HIS A 70 2.96 5.25 -1.81
N LEU A 71 2.20 4.22 -1.43
CA LEU A 71 2.74 2.96 -0.92
C LEU A 71 3.47 2.19 -2.04
N ASP A 72 2.88 2.10 -3.24
CA ASP A 72 3.50 1.47 -4.39
C ASP A 72 4.85 2.13 -4.73
N ALA A 73 4.86 3.47 -4.83
CA ALA A 73 6.08 4.23 -5.09
C ALA A 73 7.14 4.04 -3.99
N SER A 74 6.73 3.85 -2.73
CA SER A 74 7.64 3.58 -1.61
C SER A 74 8.22 2.17 -1.66
N MET A 75 7.43 1.19 -2.12
CA MET A 75 7.83 -0.21 -2.23
C MET A 75 8.72 -0.49 -3.44
N HIS A 76 8.62 0.31 -4.51
CA HIS A 76 9.49 0.23 -5.69
C HIS A 76 10.79 1.01 -5.55
N LYS A 77 10.89 1.94 -4.57
CA LYS A 77 12.11 2.70 -4.36
C LYS A 77 13.18 1.86 -3.64
N PRO A 78 14.41 1.77 -4.18
CA PRO A 78 15.53 1.22 -3.44
C PRO A 78 15.90 2.15 -2.27
N HIS A 79 16.18 1.57 -1.10
CA HIS A 79 16.61 2.27 0.11
C HIS A 79 18.11 2.60 0.11
#